data_AF-A0A6V7KQW5-F1
#
_entry.id   AF-A0A6V7KQW5-F1
#
_cell.length_a   1.000
_cell.length_b   1.000
_cell.length_c   1.000
_cell.angle_alpha   90.00
_cell.angle_beta   90.00
_cell.angle_gamma   90.00
#
_symmetry.space_group_name_H-M   'P 1'
#
loop_
_entity.id
_entity.type
_entity.pdbx_description
1 polymer ?
#
loop_
_entity_poly.entity_id
_entity_poly.type
_entity_poly.pdbx_seq_one_letter_code
_entity_poly.pdbx_strand_id
1 'polypeptide(L)' 'MLGLRERLCQLVAVMVLVGFLGVKGEPEWWEDTVIYQIWPRAFQDSDGDGNGDLR' A
#
# COMPACT_ATOMS: atom_id res chain seq x y z
N MET A 1 -21.95 -33.08 29.80
CA MET A 1 -22.32 -31.74 29.31
C MET A 1 -21.12 -30.79 29.24
N LEU A 2 -19.95 -31.22 28.72
CA LEU A 2 -18.73 -30.40 28.64
C LEU A 2 -18.29 -30.06 27.19
N GLY A 3 -18.80 -30.76 26.17
CA GLY A 3 -18.26 -30.67 24.82
C GLY A 3 -18.58 -29.39 24.04
N LEU A 4 -19.71 -28.71 24.31
CA LEU A 4 -20.12 -27.55 23.49
C LEU A 4 -19.36 -26.27 23.84
N ARG A 5 -19.11 -26.04 25.14
CA ARG A 5 -18.34 -24.88 25.62
C ARG A 5 -16.88 -24.94 25.18
N GLU A 6 -16.27 -26.12 25.24
CA GLU A 6 -14.88 -26.32 24.81
C GLU A 6 -14.73 -26.15 23.30
N ARG A 7 -15.65 -26.72 22.51
CA ARG A 7 -15.68 -26.53 21.05
C ARG A 7 -15.90 -25.07 20.67
N LEU A 8 -16.75 -24.34 21.40
CA LEU A 8 -16.97 -22.92 21.19
C LEU A 8 -15.72 -22.09 21.52
N CYS A 9 -15.07 -22.37 22.64
CA CYS A 9 -13.79 -21.72 23.01
C CYS A 9 -12.69 -22.00 21.97
N GLN A 10 -12.60 -23.24 21.47
CA GLN A 10 -11.65 -23.60 20.41
C GLN A 10 -11.94 -22.87 19.10
N LEU A 11 -13.20 -22.79 18.68
CA LEU A 11 -13.59 -22.05 17.48
C LEU A 11 -13.30 -20.56 17.61
N VAL A 12 -13.60 -19.95 18.76
CA VAL A 12 -13.26 -18.54 19.01
C VAL A 12 -11.75 -18.34 19.00
N ALA A 13 -10.97 -19.22 19.63
CA ALA A 13 -9.51 -19.14 19.63
C ALA A 13 -8.93 -19.27 18.21
N VAL A 14 -9.48 -20.16 17.38
CA VAL A 14 -9.08 -20.32 15.98
C VAL A 14 -9.45 -19.10 15.13
N MET A 15 -10.66 -18.55 15.29
CA MET A 15 -11.09 -17.35 14.55
C MET A 15 -10.24 -16.13 14.93
N VAL A 16 -9.88 -15.99 16.21
CA VAL A 16 -8.96 -14.95 16.68
C VAL A 16 -7.57 -15.15 16.09
N LEU A 17 -7.03 -16.37 16.12
CA LEU A 17 -5.73 -16.70 15.52
C LEU A 17 -5.70 -16.41 14.02
N VAL A 18 -6.73 -16.81 13.28
CA VAL A 18 -6.86 -16.57 11.83
C VAL A 18 -6.99 -15.08 11.52
N GLY A 19 -7.71 -14.32 12.34
CA GLY A 19 -7.81 -12.86 12.21
C GLY A 19 -6.47 -12.14 12.38
N PHE A 20 -5.52 -12.72 13.12
CA PHE A 20 -4.16 -12.19 13.27
C PHE A 20 -3.21 -12.61 12.14
N LEU A 21 -3.54 -13.64 11.35
CA LEU A 21 -2.82 -14.01 10.13
C LEU A 21 -3.24 -13.05 9.01
N GLY A 22 -2.93 -11.77 9.18
CA GLY A 22 -3.25 -10.72 8.23
C GLY A 22 -2.75 -11.09 6.84
N VAL A 23 -3.67 -11.36 5.92
CA VAL A 23 -3.35 -11.48 4.50
C VAL A 23 -2.99 -10.08 4.00
N LYS A 24 -1.71 -9.84 3.73
CA LYS A 24 -1.31 -8.67 2.95
C LYS A 24 -1.70 -8.90 1.49
N GLY A 25 -2.39 -7.92 0.89
CA GLY A 25 -2.57 -7.88 -0.56
C GLY A 25 -1.23 -7.69 -1.28
N GLU A 26 -1.21 -7.96 -2.58
CA GLU A 26 -0.08 -7.56 -3.41
C GLU A 26 0.04 -6.02 -3.38
N PRO A 27 1.26 -5.47 -3.26
CA PRO A 27 1.44 -4.02 -3.25
C PRO A 27 0.93 -3.42 -4.56
N GLU A 28 0.21 -2.31 -4.48
CA GLU A 28 -0.16 -1.59 -5.70
C GLU A 28 1.10 -1.03 -6.38
N TRP A 29 1.02 -0.81 -7.69
CA TRP A 29 2.18 -0.41 -8.49
C TRP A 29 2.90 0.83 -7.94
N TRP A 30 2.21 1.72 -7.24
CA TRP A 30 2.78 2.96 -6.70
C TRP A 30 3.47 2.79 -5.35
N GLU A 31 3.18 1.72 -4.60
CA GLU A 31 3.66 1.54 -3.21
C GLU A 31 5.19 1.39 -3.14
N ASP A 32 5.80 0.77 -4.16
CA ASP A 32 7.24 0.51 -4.23
C ASP A 32 7.94 1.28 -5.37
N THR A 33 7.31 2.34 -5.91
CA THR A 33 7.91 3.15 -6.99
C THR A 33 8.56 4.43 -6.50
N VAL A 34 9.61 4.86 -7.20
CA VAL A 34 10.23 6.17 -7.00
C VAL A 34 9.54 7.20 -7.89
N ILE A 35 8.94 8.23 -7.28
CA ILE A 35 8.28 9.32 -7.98
C ILE A 35 9.15 10.57 -7.93
N TYR A 36 9.47 11.13 -9.10
CA TYR A 36 10.13 12.42 -9.22
C TYR A 36 9.12 13.52 -9.52
N GLN A 37 9.05 14.52 -8.65
CA GLN A 37 8.27 15.72 -8.90
C GLN A 37 9.15 16.73 -9.65
N ILE A 38 8.73 17.10 -10.86
CA ILE A 38 9.41 18.09 -11.69
C ILE A 38 8.61 19.39 -11.69
N TRP A 39 9.28 20.51 -11.52
CA TRP A 39 8.72 21.84 -11.72
C TRP A 39 9.14 22.37 -13.10
N PRO A 40 8.28 22.28 -14.14
CA PRO A 40 8.73 22.44 -15.53
C PRO A 40 9.43 23.76 -15.81
N ARG A 41 8.86 24.88 -15.31
CA ARG A 41 9.39 26.24 -15.54
C ARG A 41 10.84 26.44 -15.06
N ALA A 42 11.32 25.65 -14.11
CA ALA A 42 12.69 25.77 -13.59
C ALA A 42 13.56 24.54 -13.91
N PHE A 43 13.06 23.60 -14.72
CA PHE A 43 13.76 22.35 -14.99
C PHE A 43 14.62 22.43 -16.26
N GLN A 44 13.99 22.76 -17.39
CA GLN A 44 14.67 22.82 -18.68
C GLN A 44 13.94 23.76 -19.63
N ASP A 45 14.67 24.70 -20.21
CA ASP A 45 14.22 25.60 -21.27
C ASP A 45 14.76 25.07 -22.62
N SER A 46 13.86 24.87 -23.59
CA SER A 46 14.17 24.29 -24.90
C SER A 46 14.43 25.33 -25.99
N ASP A 47 14.04 26.59 -25.79
CA ASP A 47 14.07 27.64 -26.81
C ASP A 47 14.82 28.92 -26.40
N GLY A 48 15.29 28.99 -25.16
CA GLY A 48 16.18 30.03 -24.67
C GLY A 48 15.47 31.29 -24.17
N ASP A 49 14.16 31.22 -23.91
CA ASP A 49 13.38 32.36 -23.41
C ASP A 49 13.54 32.62 -21.89
N GLY A 50 14.19 31.70 -21.18
CA GLY A 50 14.44 31.75 -19.74
C GLY A 50 13.35 31.10 -18.88
N ASN A 51 12.32 30.49 -19.47
CA ASN A 51 11.29 29.70 -18.80
C ASN A 51 11.30 28.26 -19.30
N GLY A 52 11.34 27.32 -18.37
CA GLY A 52 11.28 25.92 -18.73
C GLY A 52 9.93 25.48 -19.30
N ASP A 53 9.98 24.47 -20.17
CA ASP A 53 8.86 23.98 -20.98
C ASP A 53 8.86 22.43 -21.08
N LEU A 54 7.95 21.86 -21.87
CA LEU A 54 7.77 20.39 -22.02
C LEU A 54 8.17 19.87 -23.41
N ARG A 55 8.86 20.68 -24.23
CA ARG A 55 9.18 20.34 -25.62
C ARG A 55 10.40 19.43 -25.78
#